data_AF-A0A954SPK2-F1
#
_entry.id   AF-A0A954SPK2-F1
#
_cell.length_a   1.000
_cell.length_b   1.000
_cell.length_c   1.000
_cell.angle_alpha   90.00
_cell.angle_beta   90.00
_cell.angle_gamma   90.00
#
_symmetry.space_group_name_H-M   'P 1'
#
loop_
_entity.id
_entity.type
_entity.pdbx_description
1 polymer ?
#
loop_
_entity_poly.entity_id
_entity_poly.type
_entity_poly.pdbx_seq_one_letter_code
_entity_poly.pdbx_strand_id
1 'polypeptide(L)'
;MTNDQPNTFLEEIQRLSTHRRVVFIITSVLLLILTCVGLSYSIRTFSNVLRGHDGHTNWFGHSGRTVHICFFSLIFLIYLMKRLLLQSFGKWIAAWFYFWFIAVSLPYIWFLISTSWRYQWAEPELSWFGDPILIWFLPTTSFVIDLNRKTIITLKWYVLRTLAEFLIFPIWMYCWIFFEFLGLGWIGP
;
A
#
# COMPACT_ATOMS: atom_id res chain seq x y z
N MET A 1 -10.17 -36.39 18.42
CA MET A 1 -10.82 -35.63 17.33
C MET A 1 -9.77 -34.70 16.75
N THR A 2 -8.95 -35.21 15.83
CA THR A 2 -7.98 -34.42 15.06
C THR A 2 -8.76 -33.71 13.96
N ASN A 3 -8.84 -32.39 14.07
CA ASN A 3 -9.48 -31.53 13.08
C ASN A 3 -8.50 -31.40 11.91
N ASP A 4 -8.47 -32.42 11.04
CA ASP A 4 -7.77 -32.37 9.75
C ASP A 4 -8.50 -31.34 8.87
N GLN A 5 -8.22 -30.06 9.10
CA GLN A 5 -8.48 -29.02 8.12
C GLN A 5 -7.49 -29.28 6.98
N PRO A 6 -7.93 -29.78 5.82
CA PRO A 6 -7.02 -29.99 4.69
C PRO A 6 -6.30 -28.68 4.38
N ASN A 7 -5.04 -28.76 3.93
CA ASN A 7 -4.21 -27.62 3.57
C ASN A 7 -4.90 -26.74 2.50
N THR A 8 -5.79 -25.85 2.95
CA THR A 8 -6.76 -25.15 2.12
C THR A 8 -6.10 -24.29 1.05
N PHE A 9 -4.90 -23.78 1.34
CA PHE A 9 -4.17 -22.89 0.46
C PHE A 9 -3.66 -23.58 -0.81
N LEU A 10 -3.00 -24.75 -0.68
CA LEU A 10 -2.43 -25.46 -1.83
C LEU A 10 -3.51 -26.05 -2.72
N GLU A 11 -4.58 -26.59 -2.14
CA GLU A 11 -5.73 -27.07 -2.91
C GLU A 11 -6.45 -25.94 -3.65
N GLU A 12 -6.56 -24.77 -3.03
CA GLU A 12 -7.20 -23.61 -3.64
C GLU A 12 -6.37 -23.04 -4.81
N ILE A 13 -5.03 -23.09 -4.73
CA ILE A 13 -4.14 -22.78 -5.87
C ILE A 13 -4.33 -23.78 -7.00
N GLN A 14 -4.39 -25.08 -6.70
CA GLN A 14 -4.57 -26.12 -7.71
C GLN A 14 -5.94 -26.00 -8.42
N ARG A 15 -6.98 -25.54 -7.71
CA ARG A 15 -8.34 -25.34 -8.25
C ARG A 15 -8.54 -24.03 -9.03
N LEU A 16 -7.53 -23.17 -9.14
CA LEU A 16 -7.66 -21.95 -9.96
C LEU A 16 -7.88 -22.31 -11.43
N SER A 17 -8.92 -21.73 -12.04
CA SER A 17 -9.14 -21.84 -13.48
C SER A 17 -8.00 -21.18 -14.26
N THR A 18 -7.78 -21.60 -15.52
CA THR A 18 -6.71 -21.09 -16.38
C THR A 18 -6.69 -19.56 -16.44
N HIS A 19 -7.85 -18.91 -16.52
CA HIS A 19 -7.97 -17.44 -16.48
C HIS A 19 -7.45 -16.85 -15.16
N ARG A 20 -7.80 -17.44 -14.01
CA ARG A 20 -7.33 -16.96 -12.69
C ARG A 20 -5.83 -17.18 -12.50
N ARG A 21 -5.27 -18.23 -13.09
CA ARG A 21 -3.81 -18.47 -13.13
C ARG A 21 -3.09 -17.42 -13.97
N VAL A 22 -3.65 -17.02 -15.12
CA VAL A 22 -3.08 -15.94 -15.94
C VAL A 22 -3.09 -14.61 -15.18
N VAL A 23 -4.21 -14.26 -14.53
CA VAL A 23 -4.29 -13.06 -13.67
C VAL A 23 -3.24 -13.13 -12.56
N PHE A 24 -3.15 -14.26 -11.86
CA PHE A 24 -2.13 -14.50 -10.82
C PHE A 24 -0.70 -14.26 -11.32
N ILE A 25 -0.35 -14.81 -12.49
CA ILE A 25 0.99 -14.68 -13.07
C ILE A 25 1.26 -13.22 -13.43
N ILE A 26 0.33 -12.56 -14.12
CA ILE A 26 0.47 -11.15 -14.52
C ILE A 26 0.64 -10.27 -13.28
N THR A 27 -0.20 -10.46 -12.27
CA THR A 27 -0.14 -9.68 -11.03
C THR A 27 1.18 -9.90 -10.28
N SER A 28 1.66 -11.15 -10.22
CA SER A 28 2.93 -11.50 -9.56
C SER A 28 4.13 -10.92 -10.32
N VAL A 29 4.11 -10.97 -11.66
CA VAL A 29 5.16 -10.39 -12.51
C VAL A 29 5.18 -8.88 -12.43
N LEU A 30 4.02 -8.22 -12.47
CA LEU A 30 3.92 -6.77 -12.29
C LEU A 30 4.46 -6.34 -10.93
N LEU A 31 4.10 -7.08 -9.87
CA LEU A 31 4.63 -6.86 -8.54
C LEU A 31 6.14 -6.98 -8.51
N LEU A 32 6.69 -8.06 -9.05
CA LEU A 32 8.13 -8.29 -9.11
C LEU A 32 8.87 -7.18 -9.89
N ILE A 33 8.33 -6.76 -11.04
CA ILE A 33 8.92 -5.68 -11.84
C ILE A 33 8.92 -4.38 -11.04
N LEU A 34 7.80 -4.04 -10.38
CA LEU A 34 7.73 -2.85 -9.54
C LEU A 34 8.74 -2.91 -8.38
N THR A 35 8.90 -4.07 -7.74
CA THR A 35 9.91 -4.28 -6.69
C THR A 35 11.32 -4.09 -7.25
N CYS A 36 11.65 -4.73 -8.36
CA CYS A 36 12.99 -4.69 -8.96
C CYS A 36 13.37 -3.30 -9.48
N VAL A 37 12.43 -2.61 -10.14
CA VAL A 37 12.64 -1.23 -10.61
C VAL A 37 12.76 -0.29 -9.43
N GLY A 38 11.87 -0.41 -8.43
CA GLY A 38 11.93 0.38 -7.20
C GLY A 38 13.26 0.19 -6.47
N LEU A 39 13.70 -1.06 -6.30
CA LEU A 39 14.97 -1.40 -5.64
C LEU A 39 16.18 -0.87 -6.43
N SER A 40 16.22 -1.10 -7.74
CA SER A 40 17.33 -0.66 -8.61
C SER A 40 17.47 0.85 -8.62
N TYR A 41 16.34 1.57 -8.65
CA TYR A 41 16.30 3.02 -8.60
C TYR A 41 16.71 3.53 -7.21
N SER A 42 16.25 2.90 -6.13
CA SER A 42 16.62 3.24 -4.75
C SER A 42 18.12 3.07 -4.49
N ILE A 43 18.73 1.98 -4.96
CA ILE A 43 20.18 1.73 -4.82
C ILE A 43 21.00 2.79 -5.54
N ARG A 44 20.63 3.15 -6.77
CA ARG A 44 21.36 4.18 -7.53
C ARG A 44 21.31 5.54 -6.83
N THR A 45 20.16 5.90 -6.27
CA THR A 45 19.95 7.25 -5.74
C THR A 45 20.34 7.39 -4.28
N PHE A 46 20.46 6.29 -3.52
CA PHE A 46 21.07 6.32 -2.19
C PHE A 46 22.45 6.99 -2.21
N SER A 47 23.21 6.85 -3.31
CA SER A 47 24.48 7.54 -3.52
C SER A 47 24.38 9.07 -3.68
N ASN A 48 23.25 9.57 -4.20
CA ASN A 48 23.00 10.99 -4.43
C ASN A 48 22.40 11.70 -3.21
N VAL A 49 21.63 10.98 -2.38
CA VAL A 49 21.01 11.48 -1.15
C VAL A 49 22.03 11.99 -0.13
N LEU A 50 23.23 11.39 -0.13
CA LEU A 50 24.36 11.82 0.69
C LEU A 50 24.89 13.23 0.32
N ARG A 51 24.48 13.82 -0.81
CA ARG A 51 25.01 15.09 -1.32
C ARG A 51 24.18 16.34 -1.00
N GLY A 52 23.11 16.21 -0.21
CA GLY A 52 22.33 17.36 0.27
C GLY A 52 21.15 17.72 -0.66
N HIS A 53 19.93 17.62 -0.13
CA HIS A 53 18.67 17.96 -0.80
C HIS A 53 17.77 18.80 0.11
N ASP A 54 17.01 19.70 -0.50
CA ASP A 54 16.09 20.59 0.21
C ASP A 54 14.92 19.80 0.80
N GLY A 55 14.51 20.14 2.03
CA GLY A 55 13.56 19.40 2.88
C GLY A 55 12.11 19.29 2.38
N HIS A 56 11.84 19.66 1.12
CA HIS A 56 10.52 19.56 0.49
C HIS A 56 10.46 18.55 -0.66
N THR A 57 11.51 17.74 -0.80
CA THR A 57 11.63 16.72 -1.85
C THR A 57 11.68 15.33 -1.26
N ASN A 58 11.24 14.33 -2.03
CA ASN A 58 11.44 12.93 -1.66
C ASN A 58 12.92 12.55 -1.76
N TRP A 59 13.25 11.28 -1.50
CA TRP A 59 14.63 10.77 -1.59
C TRP A 59 15.29 10.96 -2.96
N PHE A 60 14.51 11.18 -4.02
CA PHE A 60 15.02 11.41 -5.38
C PHE A 60 15.09 12.89 -5.78
N GLY A 61 14.79 13.81 -4.86
CA GLY A 61 14.76 15.24 -5.20
C GLY A 61 13.55 15.63 -6.05
N HIS A 62 12.54 14.75 -6.16
CA HIS A 62 11.36 15.06 -6.95
C HIS A 62 10.53 16.15 -6.26
N SER A 63 10.00 17.07 -7.07
CA SER A 63 9.10 18.12 -6.61
C SER A 63 7.77 17.55 -6.11
N GLY A 64 7.06 18.34 -5.30
CA GLY A 64 5.76 17.94 -4.74
C GLY A 64 4.74 17.47 -5.78
N ARG A 65 4.72 18.05 -6.99
CA ARG A 65 3.83 17.60 -8.07
C ARG A 65 4.10 16.13 -8.46
N THR A 66 5.36 15.75 -8.60
CA THR A 66 5.73 14.36 -8.93
C THR A 66 5.40 13.41 -7.78
N VAL A 67 5.63 13.84 -6.54
CA VAL A 67 5.23 13.09 -5.33
C VAL A 67 3.72 12.83 -5.32
N HIS A 68 2.89 13.83 -5.63
CA HIS A 68 1.44 13.65 -5.74
C HIS A 68 1.06 12.67 -6.87
N ILE A 69 1.72 12.72 -8.02
CA ILE A 69 1.47 11.76 -9.11
C ILE A 69 1.78 10.33 -8.65
N CYS A 70 2.94 10.11 -8.00
CA CYS A 70 3.31 8.81 -7.43
C CYS A 70 2.29 8.34 -6.38
N PHE A 71 1.88 9.23 -5.49
CA PHE A 71 0.88 8.98 -4.46
C PHE A 71 -0.46 8.54 -5.06
N PHE A 72 -1.06 9.32 -5.97
CA PHE A 72 -2.33 8.98 -6.59
C PHE A 72 -2.25 7.71 -7.44
N SER A 73 -1.11 7.47 -8.10
CA SER A 73 -0.87 6.24 -8.86
C SER A 73 -0.84 5.02 -7.94
N LEU A 74 -0.18 5.11 -6.78
CA LEU A 74 -0.18 4.04 -5.80
C LEU A 74 -1.59 3.78 -5.25
N ILE A 75 -2.32 4.83 -4.86
CA ILE A 75 -3.70 4.69 -4.37
C ILE A 75 -4.58 3.99 -5.42
N PHE A 76 -4.51 4.41 -6.69
CA PHE A 76 -5.22 3.76 -7.78
C PHE A 76 -4.86 2.27 -7.88
N LEU A 77 -3.57 1.94 -7.83
CA LEU A 77 -3.09 0.57 -7.90
C LEU A 77 -3.57 -0.26 -6.71
N ILE A 78 -3.61 0.30 -5.49
CA ILE A 78 -4.14 -0.36 -4.29
C ILE A 78 -5.60 -0.77 -4.49
N TYR A 79 -6.46 0.16 -4.94
CA TYR A 79 -7.87 -0.15 -5.18
C TYR A 79 -8.05 -1.11 -6.36
N LEU A 80 -7.25 -1.03 -7.40
CA LEU A 80 -7.29 -1.98 -8.50
C LEU A 80 -6.94 -3.40 -8.01
N MET A 81 -5.83 -3.52 -7.27
CA MET A 81 -5.35 -4.78 -6.72
C MET A 81 -6.34 -5.38 -5.73
N LYS A 82 -6.84 -4.59 -4.78
CA LYS A 82 -7.90 -4.99 -3.85
C LYS A 82 -9.06 -5.66 -4.58
N ARG A 83 -9.58 -5.03 -5.64
CA ARG A 83 -10.69 -5.58 -6.44
C ARG A 83 -10.30 -6.90 -7.10
N LEU A 84 -9.16 -6.94 -7.77
CA LEU A 84 -8.69 -8.14 -8.47
C LEU A 84 -8.53 -9.32 -7.52
N LEU A 85 -7.99 -9.07 -6.32
CA LEU A 85 -7.79 -10.09 -5.31
C LEU A 85 -9.12 -10.64 -4.79
N LEU A 86 -10.06 -9.75 -4.42
CA LEU A 86 -11.38 -10.14 -3.92
C LEU A 86 -12.23 -10.87 -4.97
N GLN A 87 -12.05 -10.59 -6.26
CA GLN A 87 -12.80 -11.24 -7.34
C GLN A 87 -12.19 -12.58 -7.78
N SER A 88 -10.87 -12.72 -7.69
CA SER A 88 -10.15 -13.83 -8.33
C SER A 88 -9.80 -14.95 -7.35
N PHE A 89 -9.60 -14.63 -6.08
CA PHE A 89 -9.09 -15.55 -5.07
C PHE A 89 -10.04 -15.66 -3.89
N GLY A 90 -9.99 -16.79 -3.17
CA GLY A 90 -10.68 -16.86 -1.88
C GLY A 90 -9.90 -16.14 -0.78
N LYS A 91 -10.51 -16.12 0.40
CA LYS A 91 -10.15 -15.22 1.51
C LYS A 91 -8.66 -15.28 1.87
N TRP A 92 -8.11 -16.48 2.06
CA TRP A 92 -6.74 -16.65 2.54
C TRP A 92 -5.70 -16.30 1.49
N ILE A 93 -5.90 -16.75 0.24
CA ILE A 93 -5.02 -16.39 -0.87
C ILE A 93 -5.05 -14.88 -1.12
N ALA A 94 -6.24 -14.27 -1.16
CA ALA A 94 -6.39 -12.83 -1.33
C ALA A 94 -5.66 -12.06 -0.22
N ALA A 95 -5.81 -12.47 1.04
CA ALA A 95 -5.12 -11.85 2.18
C ALA A 95 -3.59 -11.96 2.05
N TRP A 96 -3.08 -13.14 1.66
CA TRP A 96 -1.66 -13.36 1.44
C TRP A 96 -1.08 -12.44 0.36
N PHE A 97 -1.74 -12.36 -0.80
CA PHE A 97 -1.30 -11.45 -1.87
C PHE A 97 -1.39 -9.98 -1.49
N TYR A 98 -2.43 -9.60 -0.75
CA TYR A 98 -2.58 -8.24 -0.29
C TYR A 98 -1.47 -7.86 0.69
N PHE A 99 -1.09 -8.76 1.59
CA PHE A 99 0.06 -8.57 2.49
C PHE A 99 1.38 -8.40 1.72
N TRP A 100 1.64 -9.25 0.74
CA TRP A 100 2.81 -9.09 -0.13
C TRP A 100 2.79 -7.77 -0.92
N PHE A 101 1.62 -7.36 -1.37
CA PHE A 101 1.42 -6.09 -2.06
C PHE A 101 1.75 -4.89 -1.16
N ILE A 102 1.34 -4.93 0.13
CA ILE A 102 1.76 -3.96 1.15
C ILE A 102 3.29 -3.95 1.27
N ALA A 103 3.90 -5.11 1.53
CA ALA A 103 5.34 -5.21 1.76
C ALA A 103 6.16 -4.68 0.56
N VAL A 104 5.77 -5.02 -0.67
CA VAL A 104 6.42 -4.54 -1.90
C VAL A 104 6.23 -3.04 -2.11
N SER A 105 5.11 -2.47 -1.66
CA SER A 105 4.88 -1.04 -1.78
C SER A 105 5.70 -0.19 -0.80
N LEU A 106 6.20 -0.75 0.30
CA LEU A 106 6.88 0.03 1.34
C LEU A 106 8.10 0.80 0.79
N PRO A 107 9.02 0.17 0.02
CA PRO A 107 10.08 0.92 -0.66
C PRO A 107 9.54 2.02 -1.58
N TYR A 108 8.45 1.76 -2.31
CA TYR A 108 7.83 2.77 -3.17
C TYR A 108 7.38 3.98 -2.35
N ILE A 109 6.72 3.73 -1.21
CA ILE A 109 6.26 4.78 -0.30
C ILE A 109 7.44 5.57 0.25
N TRP A 110 8.42 4.91 0.85
CA TRP A 110 9.56 5.58 1.47
C TRP A 110 10.36 6.42 0.48
N PHE A 111 10.65 5.89 -0.70
CA PHE A 111 11.55 6.57 -1.61
C PHE A 111 10.83 7.55 -2.56
N LEU A 112 9.62 7.24 -3.04
CA LEU A 112 8.93 8.06 -4.05
C LEU A 112 7.86 8.98 -3.47
N ILE A 113 7.28 8.64 -2.32
CA ILE A 113 6.16 9.40 -1.75
C ILE A 113 6.60 10.19 -0.51
N SER A 114 7.32 9.57 0.40
CA SER A 114 7.69 10.19 1.67
C SER A 114 8.62 11.38 1.43
N THR A 115 8.21 12.54 1.94
CA THR A 115 8.99 13.78 1.97
C THR A 115 9.51 14.08 3.38
N SER A 116 9.08 13.29 4.37
CA SER A 116 9.30 13.55 5.80
C SER A 116 10.65 13.05 6.32
N TRP A 117 11.39 12.31 5.51
CA TRP A 117 12.67 11.67 5.84
C TRP A 117 13.79 12.61 6.32
N ARG A 118 13.67 13.93 6.13
CA ARG A 118 14.64 14.96 6.59
C ARG A 118 14.17 15.81 7.76
N TYR A 119 12.96 15.64 8.28
CA TYR A 119 12.51 16.47 9.40
C TYR A 119 13.36 16.14 10.65
N GLN A 120 14.36 16.97 10.91
CA GLN A 120 15.30 16.86 12.05
C GLN A 120 14.61 16.95 13.42
N TRP A 121 13.33 17.35 13.44
CA TRP A 121 12.55 17.72 14.62
C TRP A 121 11.62 16.57 15.05
N ALA A 122 11.33 15.64 14.14
CA ALA A 122 10.61 14.41 14.43
C ALA A 122 11.62 13.29 14.65
N GLU A 123 11.35 12.37 15.58
CA GLU A 123 12.18 11.16 15.71
C GLU A 123 12.24 10.48 14.34
N PRO A 124 13.44 10.26 13.77
CA PRO A 124 13.60 9.77 12.40
C PRO A 124 12.79 8.50 12.17
N GLU A 125 12.70 7.65 13.19
CA GLU A 125 11.95 6.39 13.24
C GLU A 125 10.47 6.56 12.88
N LEU A 126 9.81 7.61 13.38
CA LEU A 126 8.38 7.85 13.15
C LEU A 126 8.08 8.25 11.70
N SER A 127 9.01 8.94 11.03
CA SER A 127 8.88 9.27 9.60
C SER A 127 8.81 8.03 8.70
N TRP A 128 9.42 6.91 9.13
CA TRP A 128 9.40 5.65 8.39
C TRP A 128 8.07 4.90 8.51
N PHE A 129 7.29 5.13 9.56
CA PHE A 129 6.03 4.43 9.79
C PHE A 129 4.82 5.27 9.45
N GLY A 130 4.89 6.59 9.60
CA GLY A 130 3.72 7.45 9.44
C GLY A 130 3.12 7.45 8.04
N ASP A 131 3.93 7.73 7.02
CA ASP A 131 3.46 7.74 5.63
C ASP A 131 2.88 6.38 5.18
N PRO A 132 3.52 5.23 5.46
CA PRO A 132 2.92 3.93 5.22
C PRO A 132 1.58 3.72 5.93
N ILE A 133 1.46 4.07 7.22
CA ILE A 133 0.21 3.89 7.97
C ILE A 133 -0.88 4.77 7.36
N LEU A 134 -0.59 6.04 7.07
CA LEU A 134 -1.52 6.98 6.46
C LEU A 134 -2.09 6.42 5.15
N ILE A 135 -1.23 5.89 4.27
CA ILE A 135 -1.61 5.34 2.97
C ILE A 135 -2.41 4.04 3.11
N TRP A 136 -1.97 3.13 3.99
CA TRP A 136 -2.50 1.77 4.04
C TRP A 136 -3.70 1.57 4.96
N PHE A 137 -3.91 2.44 5.95
CA PHE A 137 -4.94 2.24 6.97
C PHE A 137 -6.35 2.08 6.37
N LEU A 138 -6.78 3.03 5.54
CA LEU A 138 -8.12 3.01 4.95
C LEU A 138 -8.30 1.82 3.98
N PRO A 139 -7.43 1.60 2.98
CA PRO A 139 -7.55 0.45 2.09
C PRO A 139 -7.49 -0.91 2.80
N THR A 140 -6.67 -1.03 3.85
CA THR A 140 -6.50 -2.29 4.59
C THR A 140 -7.73 -2.58 5.43
N THR A 141 -8.23 -1.59 6.16
CA THR A 141 -9.47 -1.72 6.94
C THR A 141 -10.63 -2.11 6.02
N SER A 142 -10.74 -1.45 4.87
CA SER A 142 -11.81 -1.74 3.93
C SER A 142 -11.68 -3.11 3.28
N PHE A 143 -10.46 -3.55 2.95
CA PHE A 143 -10.18 -4.89 2.46
C PHE A 143 -10.49 -5.98 3.48
N VAL A 144 -10.14 -5.80 4.75
CA VAL A 144 -10.48 -6.76 5.82
C VAL A 144 -11.99 -6.88 5.99
N ILE A 145 -12.73 -5.78 5.93
CA ILE A 145 -14.21 -5.81 5.94
C ILE A 145 -14.73 -6.60 4.73
N ASP A 146 -14.16 -6.38 3.54
CA ASP A 146 -14.57 -7.06 2.31
C ASP A 146 -14.25 -8.56 2.31
N LEU A 147 -13.10 -8.96 2.84
CA LEU A 147 -12.72 -10.36 3.01
C LEU A 147 -13.69 -11.14 3.91
N ASN A 148 -14.35 -10.46 4.85
CA ASN A 148 -15.29 -11.08 5.78
C ASN A 148 -16.74 -11.04 5.29
N ARG A 149 -17.06 -10.23 4.26
CA ARG A 149 -18.40 -10.19 3.67
C ARG A 149 -18.53 -11.26 2.60
N LYS A 150 -19.53 -12.14 2.72
CA LYS A 150 -19.87 -13.18 1.72
C LYS A 150 -20.55 -12.62 0.45
N THR A 151 -20.70 -11.31 0.33
CA THR A 151 -21.53 -10.69 -0.71
C THR A 151 -20.75 -10.55 -2.02
N ILE A 152 -21.35 -10.93 -3.14
CA ILE A 152 -20.78 -10.70 -4.47
C ILE A 152 -20.66 -9.17 -4.67
N ILE A 153 -19.42 -8.68 -4.74
CA ILE A 153 -19.14 -7.26 -4.92
C ILE A 153 -19.38 -6.89 -6.38
N THR A 154 -20.51 -6.24 -6.67
CA THR A 154 -20.77 -5.66 -8.00
C THR A 154 -19.83 -4.48 -8.27
N LEU A 155 -19.51 -4.24 -9.54
CA LEU A 155 -18.63 -3.12 -9.94
C LEU A 155 -19.19 -1.77 -9.44
N LYS A 156 -20.50 -1.55 -9.57
CA LYS A 156 -21.17 -0.31 -9.13
C LYS A 156 -20.97 -0.07 -7.64
N TRP A 157 -21.15 -1.10 -6.82
CA TRP A 157 -20.95 -0.99 -5.39
C TRP A 157 -19.48 -0.74 -5.02
N TYR A 158 -18.56 -1.40 -5.71
CA TYR A 158 -17.12 -1.17 -5.53
C TYR A 158 -16.71 0.27 -5.83
N VAL A 159 -17.19 0.82 -6.96
CA VAL A 159 -16.91 2.21 -7.35
C VAL A 159 -17.49 3.19 -6.33
N LEU A 160 -18.76 3.03 -5.96
CA LEU A 160 -19.40 3.93 -4.99
C LEU A 160 -18.68 3.92 -3.64
N ARG A 161 -18.27 2.73 -3.17
CA ARG A 161 -17.50 2.60 -1.94
C ARG A 161 -16.11 3.21 -2.06
N THR A 162 -15.42 2.98 -3.17
CA THR A 162 -14.10 3.59 -3.40
C THR A 162 -14.21 5.11 -3.38
N LEU A 163 -15.24 5.69 -4.01
CA LEU A 163 -15.52 7.12 -3.94
C LEU A 163 -15.77 7.58 -2.49
N ALA A 164 -16.54 6.83 -1.70
CA ALA A 164 -16.74 7.14 -0.28
C ALA A 164 -15.42 7.09 0.51
N GLU A 165 -14.56 6.10 0.27
CA GLU A 165 -13.24 6.00 0.91
C GLU A 165 -12.35 7.20 0.51
N PHE A 166 -12.40 7.67 -0.75
CA PHE A 166 -11.74 8.89 -1.19
C PHE A 166 -12.27 10.16 -0.49
N LEU A 167 -13.57 10.24 -0.19
CA LEU A 167 -14.15 11.35 0.56
C LEU A 167 -13.78 11.31 2.05
N ILE A 168 -13.56 10.12 2.60
CA ILE A 168 -13.08 9.93 3.98
C ILE A 168 -11.57 10.21 4.07
N PHE A 169 -10.83 10.02 2.99
CA PHE A 169 -9.37 10.16 2.99
C PHE A 169 -8.86 11.53 3.51
N PRO A 170 -9.43 12.69 3.11
CA PRO A 170 -9.05 13.98 3.70
C PRO A 170 -9.30 14.08 5.22
N ILE A 171 -10.41 13.51 5.69
CA ILE A 171 -10.74 13.47 7.13
C ILE A 171 -9.69 12.62 7.85
N TRP A 172 -9.35 11.46 7.27
CA TRP A 172 -8.30 10.59 7.78
C TRP A 172 -6.93 11.28 7.81
N MET A 173 -6.55 12.00 6.75
CA MET A 173 -5.31 12.80 6.73
C MET A 173 -5.29 13.82 7.86
N TYR A 174 -6.40 14.51 8.09
CA TYR A 174 -6.50 15.48 9.19
C TYR A 174 -6.39 14.80 10.56
N CYS A 175 -7.07 13.67 10.77
CA CYS A 175 -6.95 12.87 11.99
C CYS A 175 -5.51 12.36 12.20
N TRP A 176 -4.83 11.97 11.12
CA TRP A 176 -3.46 11.50 11.16
C TRP A 176 -2.49 12.62 11.57
N ILE A 177 -2.60 13.81 10.98
CA ILE A 177 -1.81 14.99 11.37
C ILE A 177 -2.04 15.30 12.86
N PHE A 178 -3.28 15.22 13.33
CA PHE A 178 -3.61 15.43 14.74
C PHE A 178 -3.02 14.34 15.65
N PHE A 179 -3.00 13.09 15.19
CA PHE A 179 -2.36 11.98 15.89
C PHE A 179 -0.84 12.13 15.96
N GLU A 180 -0.20 12.55 14.87
CA GLU A 180 1.23 12.90 14.85
C GLU A 180 1.52 14.03 15.84
N PHE A 181 0.67 15.06 15.87
CA PHE A 181 0.82 16.20 16.76
C PHE A 181 0.66 15.82 18.25
N LEU A 182 -0.42 15.14 18.63
CA LEU A 182 -0.74 14.86 20.03
C LEU A 182 -0.18 13.55 20.58
N GLY A 183 -0.17 12.50 19.77
CA GLY A 183 0.20 11.15 20.20
C GLY A 183 1.69 10.88 20.13
N LEU A 184 2.39 11.56 19.22
CA LEU A 184 3.80 11.33 18.94
C LEU A 184 4.71 12.51 19.36
N GLY A 185 4.15 13.59 19.90
CA GLY A 185 4.92 14.69 20.48
C GLY A 185 5.73 15.50 19.47
N TRP A 186 5.28 15.61 18.21
CA TRP A 186 5.98 16.28 17.10
C TRP A 186 6.23 17.80 17.29
N ILE A 187 5.79 18.37 18.42
CA ILE A 187 6.30 19.65 18.93
C ILE A 187 6.97 19.38 20.29
N GLY A 188 8.25 19.04 20.25
CA GLY A 188 9.18 19.51 21.27
C GLY A 188 9.41 21.03 21.07
N PRO A 189 9.74 21.77 22.13
CA PRO A 189 9.83 23.24 22.11
C PRO A 189 10.75 23.81 21.01
#